data_AF-A0A2G9UER4-F1
#
_entry.id   AF-A0A2G9UER4-F1
#
_cell.length_a   1.000
_cell.length_b   1.000
_cell.length_c   1.000
_cell.angle_alpha   90.00
_cell.angle_beta   90.00
_cell.angle_gamma   90.00
#
_symmetry.space_group_name_H-M   'P 1'
#
loop_
_entity.id
_entity.type
_entity.pdbx_description
1 polymer ?
#
loop_
_entity_poly.entity_id
_entity_poly.type
_entity_poly.pdbx_seq_one_letter_code
_entity_poly.pdbx_strand_id
1 'polypeptide(L)'
;MSTTSCYYCLKEITIPSICFEDSLGGNTKTIMIACISPSDNNYDETLSTLRYANRAKNIKNKPKINEDPKDALLREYQEEIERLKAMLAPGGNAAPVPQFDVEAERAKLREELEAQMTELREEYRKEQMSKAELAHELQVLCLGCRFIS
;
A
#
# COMPACT_ATOMS: atom_id res chain seq x y z
N MET A 1 -3.45 42.17 5.77
CA MET A 1 -3.65 41.34 4.55
C MET A 1 -2.63 40.23 4.59
N SER A 2 -3.14 39.02 4.76
CA SER A 2 -2.44 37.80 5.17
C SER A 2 -1.69 37.16 4.00
N THR A 3 -0.35 37.25 3.99
CA THR A 3 0.52 36.38 3.20
C THR A 3 0.98 35.21 4.07
N THR A 4 0.11 34.20 4.20
CA THR A 4 0.54 32.88 4.68
C THR A 4 1.30 32.22 3.54
N SER A 5 2.61 32.39 3.54
CA SER A 5 3.52 31.68 2.63
C SER A 5 3.51 30.20 3.03
N CYS A 6 2.69 29.39 2.35
CA CYS A 6 2.66 27.95 2.51
C CYS A 6 3.96 27.35 1.97
N TYR A 7 5.02 27.38 2.76
CA TYR A 7 6.18 26.53 2.57
C TYR A 7 5.83 25.11 3.05
N TYR A 8 5.10 24.36 2.23
CA TYR A 8 5.22 22.91 2.30
C TYR A 8 6.52 22.54 1.61
N CYS A 9 7.61 22.58 2.38
CA CYS A 9 8.85 21.90 2.06
C CYS A 9 8.50 20.41 1.91
N LEU A 10 8.33 19.96 0.66
CA LEU A 10 8.43 18.56 0.30
C LEU A 10 9.87 18.15 0.59
N LYS A 11 10.13 17.78 1.84
CA LYS A 11 11.32 17.03 2.23
C LYS A 11 11.42 15.85 1.27
N GLU A 12 12.59 15.73 0.65
CA GLU A 12 12.96 14.64 -0.24
C GLU A 12 12.53 13.29 0.35
N ILE A 13 11.41 12.77 -0.14
CA ILE A 13 11.13 11.35 -0.05
C ILE A 13 11.88 10.79 -1.25
N THR A 14 13.00 10.14 -1.00
CA THR A 14 13.62 9.22 -1.96
C THR A 14 12.62 8.10 -2.18
N ILE A 15 11.63 8.33 -3.05
CA ILE A 15 10.66 7.31 -3.46
C ILE A 15 11.49 6.32 -4.28
N PRO A 16 11.69 5.08 -3.81
CA PRO A 16 12.40 4.09 -4.59
C PRO A 16 11.69 3.93 -5.93
N SER A 17 12.42 3.92 -7.04
CA SER A 17 11.88 3.89 -8.42
C SER A 17 10.78 2.83 -8.63
N ILE A 18 10.81 1.76 -7.83
CA ILE A 18 9.82 0.68 -7.79
C ILE A 18 8.37 1.19 -7.60
N CYS A 19 8.13 2.23 -6.80
CA CYS A 19 6.78 2.74 -6.55
C CYS A 19 6.22 3.59 -7.70
N PHE A 20 7.09 4.15 -8.54
CA PHE A 20 6.69 5.01 -9.65
C PHE A 20 6.25 4.21 -10.87
N GLU A 21 6.84 3.03 -11.07
CA GLU A 21 6.57 2.15 -12.21
C GLU A 21 5.14 1.58 -12.17
N ASP A 22 4.65 1.22 -10.98
CA ASP A 22 3.26 0.80 -10.76
C ASP A 22 2.26 1.97 -10.88
N SER A 23 2.73 3.21 -10.70
CA SER A 23 1.92 4.43 -10.74
C SER A 23 1.84 5.05 -12.14
N LEU A 24 2.88 4.91 -12.97
CA LEU A 24 2.95 5.44 -14.34
C LEU A 24 3.06 4.29 -15.35
N GLY A 25 1.90 3.73 -15.71
CA GLY A 25 1.79 2.62 -16.67
C GLY A 25 1.17 1.36 -16.08
N GLY A 26 1.01 1.28 -14.76
CA GLY A 26 0.48 0.12 -14.06
C GLY A 26 -1.04 0.12 -13.80
N ASN A 27 -1.44 -0.70 -12.84
CA ASN A 27 -2.83 -0.95 -12.44
C ASN A 27 -3.35 0.11 -11.45
N THR A 28 -3.19 1.39 -11.75
CA THR A 28 -3.52 2.47 -10.80
C THR A 28 -4.14 3.68 -11.51
N LYS A 29 -5.07 4.35 -10.82
CA LYS A 29 -5.65 5.63 -11.25
C LYS A 29 -4.75 6.76 -10.73
N THR A 30 -3.98 7.36 -11.62
CA THR A 30 -2.96 8.35 -11.25
C THR A 30 -3.39 9.76 -11.65
N ILE A 31 -3.24 10.71 -10.73
CA ILE A 31 -3.48 12.14 -10.95
C ILE A 31 -2.15 12.86 -10.73
N MET A 32 -1.73 13.64 -11.72
CA MET A 32 -0.58 14.54 -11.61
C MET A 32 -1.07 15.97 -11.41
N ILE A 33 -0.56 16.65 -10.38
CA ILE A 33 -0.81 18.07 -10.12
C ILE A 33 0.48 18.84 -10.38
N ALA A 34 0.44 19.78 -11.33
CA ALA A 34 1.55 20.68 -11.61
C ALA A 34 1.32 22.02 -10.90
N CYS A 35 2.21 22.37 -9.96
CA CYS A 35 2.18 23.65 -9.26
C CYS A 35 3.13 24.63 -9.95
N ILE A 36 2.62 25.77 -10.40
CA ILE A 36 3.40 26.81 -11.08
C ILE A 36 3.20 28.16 -10.39
N SER A 37 4.24 28.98 -10.34
CA SER A 37 4.15 30.36 -9.88
C SER A 37 4.01 31.29 -11.09
N PRO A 38 3.14 32.32 -11.04
CA PRO A 38 2.90 33.23 -12.16
C PRO A 38 4.00 34.30 -12.33
N SER A 39 5.18 34.11 -11.74
CA SER A 39 6.27 35.10 -11.75
C SER A 39 7.14 34.94 -12.99
N ASP A 40 7.46 36.05 -13.66
CA ASP A 40 8.25 36.04 -14.91
C ASP A 40 9.66 35.46 -14.75
N ASN A 41 10.24 35.57 -13.55
CA ASN A 41 11.55 34.99 -13.22
C ASN A 41 11.56 33.45 -13.23
N ASN A 42 10.40 32.79 -13.24
CA ASN A 42 10.25 31.34 -13.21
C ASN A 42 9.70 30.79 -14.54
N TYR A 43 9.77 31.57 -15.62
CA TYR A 43 9.22 31.19 -16.93
C TYR A 43 9.82 29.88 -17.47
N ASP A 44 11.13 29.71 -17.39
CA ASP A 44 11.82 28.51 -17.90
C ASP A 44 11.46 27.24 -17.12
N GLU A 45 11.31 27.34 -15.80
CA GLU A 45 10.89 26.25 -14.93
C GLU A 45 9.40 25.90 -15.14
N THR A 46 8.57 26.93 -15.34
CA THR A 46 7.14 26.78 -15.63
C THR A 46 6.94 26.05 -16.96
N LEU A 47 7.71 26.42 -17.99
CA LEU A 47 7.69 25.76 -19.30
C LEU A 47 8.14 24.29 -19.22
N SER A 48 9.20 24.02 -18.46
CA SER A 48 9.71 22.66 -18.25
C SER A 48 8.67 21.78 -17.52
N THR A 49 8.02 22.32 -16.49
CA THR A 49 6.93 21.66 -15.74
C THR A 49 5.73 21.35 -16.63
N LEU A 50 5.29 22.31 -17.44
CA LEU A 50 4.17 22.13 -18.38
C LEU A 50 4.47 21.08 -19.45
N ARG A 51 5.70 21.05 -19.98
CA ARG A 51 6.14 20.02 -20.94
C ARG A 51 6.12 18.62 -20.32
N TYR A 52 6.53 18.50 -19.06
CA TYR A 52 6.44 17.24 -18.33
C TYR A 52 4.98 16.81 -18.11
N ALA A 53 4.13 17.73 -17.65
CA ALA A 53 2.70 17.47 -17.48
C ALA A 53 2.02 17.03 -18.79
N ASN A 54 2.39 17.64 -19.92
CA ASN A 54 1.85 17.27 -21.23
C ASN A 54 2.28 15.84 -21.64
N ARG A 55 3.52 15.42 -21.34
CA ARG A 55 3.94 14.03 -21.53
C ARG A 55 3.21 13.07 -20.61
N ALA A 56 3.03 13.44 -19.34
CA ALA A 56 2.33 12.63 -18.35
C ALA A 56 0.85 12.41 -18.70
N LYS A 57 0.18 13.41 -19.30
CA LYS A 57 -1.19 13.29 -19.82
C LYS A 57 -1.36 12.18 -20.85
N ASN A 58 -0.31 11.87 -21.61
CA ASN A 58 -0.36 10.86 -22.67
C ASN A 58 -0.12 9.44 -22.15
N ILE A 59 0.19 9.27 -20.86
CA ILE A 59 0.35 7.96 -20.24
C ILE A 59 -1.03 7.36 -20.00
N LYS A 60 -1.32 6.25 -20.70
CA LYS A 60 -2.59 5.53 -20.60
C LYS A 60 -2.45 4.37 -19.62
N ASN A 61 -2.89 4.56 -18.39
CA ASN A 61 -3.03 3.45 -17.44
C ASN A 61 -4.32 2.68 -17.74
N LYS A 62 -4.27 1.34 -17.64
CA LYS A 62 -5.45 0.47 -17.70
C LYS A 62 -5.68 -0.13 -16.31
N PRO A 63 -6.43 0.55 -15.42
CA PRO A 63 -6.76 -0.01 -14.12
C PRO A 63 -7.66 -1.23 -14.33
N LYS A 64 -7.15 -2.41 -13.97
CA LYS A 64 -7.85 -3.68 -13.88
C LYS A 64 -8.22 -3.95 -12.43
N ILE A 65 -9.42 -4.44 -12.18
CA ILE A 65 -9.76 -4.93 -10.83
C ILE A 65 -8.82 -6.10 -10.54
N ASN A 66 -7.98 -5.96 -9.52
CA ASN A 66 -7.09 -7.02 -9.08
C ASN A 66 -7.94 -7.98 -8.25
N GLU A 67 -8.48 -9.02 -8.88
CA GLU A 67 -9.10 -10.12 -8.14
C GLU A 67 -8.01 -10.82 -7.34
N ASP A 68 -8.26 -11.08 -6.05
CA ASP A 68 -7.28 -11.72 -5.20
C ASP A 68 -6.93 -13.10 -5.78
N PRO A 69 -5.64 -13.50 -5.79
CA PRO A 69 -5.22 -14.81 -6.32
C PRO A 69 -5.90 -15.96 -5.56
N LYS A 70 -6.37 -15.70 -4.33
CA LYS A 70 -7.14 -16.62 -3.51
C LYS A 70 -8.55 -16.86 -4.08
N ASP A 71 -9.20 -15.82 -4.62
CA ASP A 71 -10.56 -15.91 -5.16
C ASP A 71 -10.59 -16.61 -6.52
N ALA A 72 -9.54 -16.43 -7.33
CA ALA A 72 -9.35 -17.19 -8.56
C ALA A 72 -9.19 -18.69 -8.27
N LEU A 73 -8.37 -19.03 -7.28
CA LEU A 73 -8.11 -20.42 -6.88
C LEU A 73 -9.35 -21.07 -6.25
N LEU A 74 -10.11 -20.32 -5.44
CA LEU A 74 -11.38 -20.79 -4.87
C LEU A 74 -12.40 -21.17 -5.95
N ARG A 75 -12.46 -20.39 -7.04
CA ARG A 75 -13.37 -20.64 -8.17
C ARG A 75 -13.02 -21.93 -8.91
N GLU A 76 -11.73 -22.12 -9.21
CA GLU A 76 -11.24 -23.37 -9.82
C GLU A 76 -11.49 -24.58 -8.90
N TYR A 77 -11.27 -24.44 -7.60
CA TYR A 77 -11.56 -25.51 -6.65
C TYR A 77 -13.05 -25.84 -6.55
N GLN A 78 -13.93 -24.83 -6.58
CA GLN A 78 -15.38 -25.05 -6.58
C GLN A 78 -15.85 -25.77 -7.85
N GLU A 79 -15.36 -25.36 -9.02
CA GLU A 79 -15.67 -26.00 -10.30
C GLU A 79 -15.21 -27.47 -10.34
N GLU A 80 -14.02 -27.77 -9.82
CA GLU A 80 -13.53 -29.15 -9.77
C GLU A 80 -14.32 -30.01 -8.76
N ILE A 81 -14.74 -29.43 -7.62
CA ILE A 81 -15.64 -30.12 -6.67
C ILE A 81 -16.98 -30.44 -7.31
N GLU A 82 -17.58 -29.50 -8.05
CA GLU A 82 -18.85 -29.72 -8.74
C GLU A 82 -18.73 -30.77 -9.85
N ARG A 83 -17.65 -30.71 -10.64
CA ARG A 83 -17.35 -31.71 -11.68
C ARG A 83 -17.19 -33.11 -11.11
N LEU A 84 -16.43 -33.27 -10.02
CA LEU A 84 -16.22 -34.57 -9.36
C LEU A 84 -17.51 -35.08 -8.71
N LYS A 85 -18.31 -34.22 -8.08
CA LYS A 85 -19.64 -34.58 -7.55
C LYS A 85 -20.60 -35.03 -8.66
N ALA A 86 -20.57 -34.37 -9.81
CA ALA A 86 -21.38 -34.75 -10.97
C ALA A 86 -20.97 -36.10 -11.56
N MET A 87 -19.69 -36.47 -11.50
CA MET A 87 -19.20 -37.80 -11.92
C MET A 87 -19.56 -38.92 -10.94
N LEU A 88 -19.87 -38.60 -9.68
CA LEU A 88 -20.23 -39.57 -8.63
C LEU A 88 -21.74 -39.84 -8.51
N ALA A 89 -22.59 -39.14 -9.28
CA ALA A 89 -24.02 -39.41 -9.38
C ALA A 89 -24.35 -39.77 -10.83
N PRO A 90 -24.69 -41.04 -11.19
CA PRO A 90 -25.43 -42.05 -10.43
C PRO A 90 -24.80 -43.46 -10.44
N GLY A 91 -24.74 -44.16 -9.28
CA GLY A 91 -24.74 -45.64 -9.31
C GLY A 91 -23.85 -46.43 -8.36
N GLY A 92 -23.23 -45.88 -7.31
CA GLY A 92 -22.52 -46.76 -6.37
C GLY A 92 -22.10 -46.11 -5.07
N ASN A 93 -22.73 -46.55 -3.97
CA ASN A 93 -22.27 -46.45 -2.58
C ASN A 93 -21.35 -45.26 -2.25
N ALA A 94 -21.94 -44.07 -2.12
CA ALA A 94 -21.21 -42.90 -1.65
C ALA A 94 -20.93 -43.05 -0.15
N ALA A 95 -19.67 -43.28 0.22
CA ALA A 95 -19.18 -42.99 1.56
C ALA A 95 -19.43 -41.49 1.86
N PRO A 96 -19.74 -41.09 3.10
CA PRO A 96 -19.97 -39.70 3.43
C PRO A 96 -18.70 -38.91 3.10
N VAL A 97 -18.80 -37.97 2.15
CA VAL A 97 -17.74 -36.97 1.94
C VAL A 97 -17.58 -36.24 3.27
N PRO A 98 -16.38 -36.19 3.88
CA PRO A 98 -16.20 -35.43 5.10
C PRO A 98 -16.50 -33.98 4.76
N GLN A 99 -17.60 -33.45 5.29
CA GLN A 99 -17.81 -32.01 5.34
C GLN A 99 -16.72 -31.45 6.25
N PHE A 100 -15.58 -31.09 5.67
CA PHE A 100 -14.71 -30.10 6.29
C PHE A 100 -15.57 -28.85 6.46
N ASP A 101 -15.81 -28.45 7.71
CA ASP A 101 -16.49 -27.21 8.02
C ASP A 101 -15.54 -26.05 7.69
N VAL A 102 -15.50 -25.71 6.40
CA VAL A 102 -14.64 -24.69 5.83
C VAL A 102 -14.92 -23.32 6.48
N GLU A 103 -16.13 -23.11 7.01
CA GLU A 103 -16.55 -21.88 7.64
C GLU A 103 -15.98 -21.75 9.05
N ALA A 104 -16.01 -22.82 9.85
CA ALA A 104 -15.39 -22.84 11.18
C ALA A 104 -13.86 -22.69 11.14
N GLU A 105 -13.19 -23.32 10.17
CA GLU A 105 -11.74 -23.21 10.03
C GLU A 105 -11.31 -21.81 9.55
N ARG A 106 -12.07 -21.22 8.61
CA ARG A 106 -11.86 -19.82 8.20
C ARG A 106 -12.08 -18.82 9.33
N ALA A 107 -13.04 -19.06 10.22
CA ALA A 107 -13.27 -18.20 11.38
C ALA A 107 -12.07 -18.20 12.33
N LYS A 108 -11.52 -19.40 12.63
CA LYS A 108 -10.31 -19.53 13.46
C LYS A 108 -9.09 -18.85 12.85
N LEU A 109 -8.85 -19.06 11.55
CA LEU A 109 -7.73 -18.40 10.86
C LEU A 109 -7.84 -16.87 10.86
N ARG A 110 -9.07 -16.32 10.79
CA ARG A 110 -9.28 -14.87 10.86
C ARG A 110 -8.97 -14.32 12.25
N GLU A 111 -9.41 -15.01 13.29
CA GLU A 111 -9.13 -14.64 14.68
C GLU A 111 -7.63 -14.67 14.99
N GLU A 112 -6.93 -15.72 14.54
CA GLU A 112 -5.47 -15.83 14.67
C GLU A 112 -4.73 -14.71 13.90
N LEU A 113 -5.18 -14.39 12.69
CA LEU A 113 -4.60 -13.31 11.88
C LEU A 113 -4.82 -11.95 12.54
N GLU A 114 -6.01 -11.70 13.08
CA GLU A 114 -6.32 -10.46 13.79
C GLU A 114 -5.47 -10.32 15.06
N ALA A 115 -5.29 -11.41 15.82
CA ALA A 115 -4.40 -11.43 16.99
C ALA A 115 -2.96 -11.07 16.60
N GLN A 116 -2.39 -11.73 15.58
CA GLN A 116 -1.05 -11.43 15.07
C GLN A 116 -0.90 -9.98 14.62
N MET A 117 -1.91 -9.43 13.94
CA MET A 117 -1.90 -8.03 13.52
C MET A 117 -1.93 -7.06 14.72
N THR A 118 -2.65 -7.39 15.79
CA THR A 118 -2.68 -6.56 16.99
C THR A 118 -1.35 -6.59 17.75
N GLU A 119 -0.75 -7.77 17.92
CA GLU A 119 0.56 -7.91 18.56
C GLU A 119 1.63 -7.13 17.80
N LEU A 120 1.71 -7.30 16.48
CA LEU A 120 2.69 -6.61 15.64
C LEU A 120 2.53 -5.07 15.71
N ARG A 121 1.29 -4.57 15.81
CA ARG A 121 1.03 -3.13 16.00
C ARG A 121 1.51 -2.63 17.35
N GLU A 122 1.34 -3.41 18.40
CA GLU A 122 1.81 -3.05 19.74
C GLU A 122 3.33 -3.08 19.84
N GLU A 123 3.99 -4.09 19.24
CA GLU A 123 5.44 -4.15 19.12
C GLU A 123 5.98 -2.93 18.39
N TYR A 124 5.41 -2.61 17.21
CA TYR A 124 5.78 -1.41 16.48
C TYR A 124 5.59 -0.14 17.32
N ARG A 125 4.49 -0.04 18.09
CA ARG A 125 4.26 1.10 18.99
C ARG A 125 5.33 1.21 20.07
N LYS A 126 5.75 0.10 20.67
CA LYS A 126 6.84 0.08 21.67
C LYS A 126 8.17 0.46 21.06
N GLU A 127 8.49 -0.05 19.87
CA GLU A 127 9.69 0.35 19.14
C GLU A 127 9.71 1.85 18.82
N GLN A 128 8.56 2.42 18.43
CA GLN A 128 8.44 3.86 18.18
C GLN A 128 8.66 4.69 19.45
N MET A 129 8.10 4.26 20.57
CA MET A 129 8.31 4.91 21.87
C MET A 129 9.78 4.86 22.28
N SER A 130 10.43 3.70 22.21
CA SER A 130 11.86 3.56 22.53
C SER A 130 12.74 4.40 21.62
N LYS A 131 12.44 4.46 20.32
CA LYS A 131 13.15 5.36 19.39
C LYS A 131 12.96 6.84 19.73
N ALA A 132 11.75 7.25 20.13
CA ALA A 132 11.47 8.63 20.51
C ALA A 132 12.19 9.03 21.81
N GLU A 133 12.20 8.14 22.81
CA GLU A 133 12.95 8.32 24.06
C GLU A 133 14.45 8.43 23.78
N LEU A 134 15.01 7.50 23.00
CA LEU A 134 16.42 7.52 22.63
C LEU A 134 16.78 8.78 21.84
N ALA A 135 15.91 9.22 20.92
CA ALA A 135 16.12 10.46 20.17
C ALA A 135 16.12 11.70 21.08
N HIS A 136 15.24 11.73 22.09
CA HIS A 136 15.22 12.80 23.09
C HIS A 136 16.50 12.81 23.93
N GLU A 137 16.96 11.65 24.41
CA GLU A 137 18.24 11.55 25.13
C GLU A 137 19.43 11.99 24.28
N LEU A 138 19.48 11.59 23.01
CA LEU A 138 20.53 11.99 22.07
C LEU A 138 20.53 13.51 21.84
N GLN A 139 19.34 14.12 21.76
CA GLN A 139 19.18 15.55 21.59
C GLN A 139 19.67 16.34 22.82
N VAL A 140 19.37 15.86 24.02
CA VAL A 140 19.86 16.46 25.28
C VAL A 140 21.38 16.36 25.38
N LEU A 141 21.97 15.21 25.05
CA LEU A 141 23.43 15.03 25.00
C LEU A 141 24.09 15.93 23.94
N CYS A 142 23.50 16.07 22.76
CA CYS A 142 23.99 16.98 21.71
C CYS A 142 23.95 18.45 22.13
N LEU A 143 22.93 18.88 22.88
CA LEU A 143 22.84 20.24 23.41
C LEU A 143 23.83 20.48 24.56
N GLY A 144 24.11 19.47 25.38
CA GLY A 144 25.12 19.52 26.44
C GLY A 144 26.55 19.70 25.92
N CYS A 145 26.92 19.01 24.82
CA CYS A 145 28.25 19.18 24.22
C CYS A 145 28.48 20.56 23.56
N ARG A 146 27.43 21.32 23.22
CA ARG A 146 27.58 22.69 22.69
C ARG A 146 27.90 23.75 23.75
N PHE A 147 27.78 23.42 25.05
CA PHE A 147 28.00 24.37 26.14
C PHE A 147 29.35 24.21 26.85
N ILE A 148 30.18 23.23 26.44
CA ILE A 148 31.47 22.91 27.07
C ILE A 148 32.67 23.23 26.13
N SER A 149 32.43 23.82 24.95
CA SER A 149 33.49 24.29 24.02
C SER A 149 33.46 25.80 23.85
#